data_AF-X1JVJ4-F1
#
_entry.id   AF-X1JVJ4-F1
#
_cell.length_a   1.000
_cell.length_b   1.000
_cell.length_c   1.000
_cell.angle_alpha   90.00
_cell.angle_beta   90.00
_cell.angle_gamma   90.00
#
_symmetry.space_group_name_H-M   'P 1'
#
loop_
_entity.id
_entity.type
_entity.pdbx_description
1 polymer ?
#
loop_
_entity_poly.entity_id
_entity_poly.type
_entity_poly.pdbx_seq_one_letter_code
_entity_poly.pdbx_strand_id
1 'polypeptide(L)' 'TFPQNDKAVLLDAVGIFDEYSQDSPENILEFYDWMNLDIEPYRISLDRFKNLLLECTKKKSKIEKNGN' A
#
# COMPACT_ATOMS: atom_id res chain seq x y z
N THR A 1 -10.74 -5.51 -20.83
CA THR A 1 -11.12 -4.94 -19.53
C THR A 1 -9.84 -4.68 -18.76
N PHE A 2 -9.62 -3.44 -18.31
CA PHE A 2 -8.54 -3.12 -17.36
C PHE A 2 -8.73 -3.98 -16.10
N PRO A 3 -7.68 -4.52 -15.46
CA PRO A 3 -7.88 -5.33 -14.26
C PRO A 3 -8.48 -4.45 -13.16
N GLN A 4 -9.78 -4.65 -12.89
CA GLN A 4 -10.38 -4.24 -11.63
C GLN A 4 -9.75 -5.13 -10.58
N ASN A 5 -8.83 -4.56 -9.80
CA ASN A 5 -8.48 -5.17 -8.54
C ASN A 5 -9.65 -4.84 -7.62
N ASP A 6 -10.41 -5.85 -7.22
CA ASP A 6 -11.59 -5.65 -6.37
C ASP A 6 -11.24 -5.08 -4.99
N LYS A 7 -9.95 -5.13 -4.61
CA LYS A 7 -9.44 -4.74 -3.30
C LYS A 7 -8.08 -4.06 -3.40
N ALA A 8 -7.88 -3.05 -2.56
CA ALA A 8 -6.60 -2.46 -2.24
C ALA A 8 -5.97 -3.21 -1.05
N VAL A 9 -4.69 -3.54 -1.16
CA VAL A 9 -3.94 -4.18 -0.07
C VAL A 9 -3.08 -3.13 0.62
N LEU A 10 -3.32 -2.91 1.92
CA LEU A 10 -2.49 -2.04 2.75
C LEU A 10 -1.35 -2.87 3.34
N LEU A 11 -0.12 -2.57 2.92
CA LEU A 11 1.08 -3.19 3.48
C LEU A 11 1.40 -2.61 4.86
N ASP A 12 0.93 -3.26 5.92
CA ASP A 12 1.07 -2.78 7.29
C ASP A 12 2.25 -3.44 8.00
N ALA A 13 3.34 -2.70 8.13
CA ALA A 13 4.55 -3.18 8.79
C ALA A 13 4.59 -2.90 10.30
N VAL A 14 3.71 -2.04 10.81
CA VAL A 14 3.84 -1.46 12.16
C VAL A 14 2.64 -1.70 13.07
N GLY A 15 1.48 -2.10 12.53
CA GLY A 15 0.28 -2.26 13.36
C GLY A 15 -0.81 -1.23 13.10
N ILE A 16 -0.56 -0.25 12.22
CA ILE A 16 -1.30 1.02 12.24
C ILE A 16 -2.78 0.85 11.86
N PHE A 17 -3.10 -0.17 11.06
CA PHE A 17 -4.48 -0.39 10.65
C PHE A 17 -5.36 -0.79 11.84
N ASP A 18 -4.83 -1.59 12.77
CA ASP A 18 -5.57 -2.04 13.95
C ASP A 18 -5.82 -0.86 14.91
N GLU A 19 -4.80 -0.02 15.12
CA GLU A 19 -4.88 1.19 15.94
C GLU A 19 -5.94 2.15 15.40
N TYR A 20 -5.86 2.52 14.12
CA TYR A 20 -6.82 3.42 13.49
C TYR A 20 -8.23 2.84 13.44
N SER A 21 -8.37 1.52 13.30
CA SER A 21 -9.69 0.88 13.33
C SER A 21 -10.38 1.00 14.69
N GLN A 22 -9.62 1.11 15.79
CA GLN A 22 -10.17 1.31 17.13
C GLN A 22 -10.35 2.79 17.47
N ASP A 23 -9.37 3.61 17.13
CA ASP A 23 -9.30 4.99 17.62
C ASP A 23 -10.03 5.99 16.69
N SER A 24 -10.06 5.74 15.39
CA SER A 24 -10.66 6.66 14.40
C SER A 24 -11.01 5.92 13.08
N PRO A 25 -12.00 5.01 13.09
CA PRO A 25 -12.37 4.22 11.92
C PRO A 25 -12.85 5.06 10.74
N GLU A 26 -13.38 6.27 10.96
CA GLU A 26 -13.79 7.20 9.90
C GLU A 26 -12.65 7.54 8.92
N ASN A 27 -11.41 7.66 9.42
CA ASN A 27 -10.25 7.93 8.56
C ASN A 27 -10.02 6.78 7.58
N ILE A 28 -10.25 5.54 8.03
CA ILE A 28 -10.14 4.36 7.15
C ILE A 28 -11.25 4.43 6.10
N LEU A 29 -12.49 4.70 6.50
CA LEU A 29 -13.64 4.79 5.58
C LEU A 29 -13.48 5.89 4.52
N GLU A 30 -12.88 7.03 4.86
CA GLU A 30 -12.55 8.07 3.87
C GLU A 30 -11.61 7.54 2.77
N PHE A 31 -10.66 6.68 3.10
CA PHE A 31 -9.82 6.03 2.09
C PHE A 31 -10.61 5.04 1.23
N TYR A 32 -11.54 4.29 1.81
CA TYR A 32 -12.44 3.41 1.07
C TYR A 32 -13.28 4.21 0.06
N ASP A 33 -13.89 5.31 0.51
CA ASP A 33 -14.72 6.18 -0.33
C ASP A 33 -13.91 6.84 -1.45
N TRP A 34 -12.68 7.28 -1.16
CA TRP A 34 -11.80 7.88 -2.15
C TRP A 34 -11.32 6.88 -3.20
N MET A 35 -10.93 5.67 -2.78
CA MET A 35 -10.45 4.63 -3.68
C MET A 35 -11.59 3.88 -4.39
N ASN A 36 -12.80 3.93 -3.84
CA ASN A 36 -13.95 3.12 -4.24
C ASN A 36 -13.58 1.62 -4.33
N LEU A 37 -12.74 1.16 -3.40
CA LEU A 37 -12.19 -0.20 -3.31
C LEU A 37 -12.05 -0.60 -1.84
N ASP A 38 -12.22 -1.89 -1.59
CA ASP A 38 -12.05 -2.42 -0.23
C ASP A 38 -10.57 -2.42 0.19
N ILE A 39 -10.24 -2.01 1.42
CA ILE A 39 -8.88 -1.98 1.96
C ILE A 39 -8.64 -3.14 2.91
N GLU A 40 -7.82 -4.09 2.50
CA GLU A 40 -7.41 -5.20 3.38
C GLU A 40 -6.01 -4.97 3.93
N PRO A 41 -5.83 -4.97 5.27
CA PRO A 41 -4.50 -4.91 5.87
C PRO A 41 -3.77 -6.23 5.64
N TYR A 42 -2.53 -6.14 5.16
CA TYR A 42 -1.62 -7.26 5.03
C TYR A 42 -0.37 -7.01 5.85
N ARG A 43 -0.23 -7.76 6.94
CA ARG A 43 0.89 -7.59 7.87
C ARG A 43 2.20 -8.07 7.25
N ILE A 44 3.21 -7.22 7.28
CA ILE A 44 4.54 -7.51 6.74
C ILE A 44 5.62 -7.18 7.76
N SER A 45 6.80 -7.77 7.60
CA SER A 45 7.94 -7.35 8.42
C SER A 45 8.48 -5.99 7.94
N LEU A 46 9.06 -5.23 8.86
CA LEU A 46 9.80 -4.00 8.53
C LEU A 46 10.93 -4.25 7.53
N ASP A 47 11.59 -5.42 7.61
CA ASP A 47 12.63 -5.80 6.67
C ASP A 47 12.08 -5.97 5.24
N ARG A 48 10.93 -6.66 5.09
CA ARG A 48 10.25 -6.77 3.79
C ARG A 48 9.84 -5.41 3.26
N PHE A 49 9.28 -4.55 4.11
CA PHE A 49 8.88 -3.20 3.73
C PHE A 49 10.05 -2.37 3.20
N LYS A 50 11.15 -2.33 3.96
CA LYS A 50 12.40 -1.67 3.56
C LYS A 50 12.90 -2.19 2.21
N ASN A 51 12.95 -3.51 2.03
CA ASN A 51 13.42 -4.11 0.79
C ASN A 51 12.52 -3.75 -0.40
N LEU A 52 11.20 -3.71 -0.22
CA LEU A 52 10.27 -3.26 -1.27
C LEU A 52 10.54 -1.81 -1.71
N LEU A 53 10.76 -0.90 -0.76
CA LEU A 53 11.07 0.50 -1.07
C LEU A 53 12.40 0.64 -1.83
N LEU A 54 13.41 -0.12 -1.43
CA LEU A 54 14.70 -0.16 -2.13
C LEU A 54 14.55 -0.67 -3.57
N GLU A 55 13.75 -1.71 -3.78
CA GLU A 55 13.46 -2.25 -5.12
C GLU A 55 12.69 -1.25 -5.99
N CYS A 56 11.70 -0.54 -5.43
CA CYS A 56 10.99 0.53 -6.13
C CYS A 56 11.95 1.64 -6.60
N THR A 57 12.90 2.02 -5.74
CA THR A 57 13.90 3.05 -6.05
C THR A 57 14.84 2.60 -7.17
N LYS A 58 15.34 1.35 -7.10
CA LYS A 58 16.17 0.76 -8.16
C LYS A 58 15.42 0.66 -9.48
N LYS A 59 14.15 0.23 -9.47
CA LYS A 59 13.30 0.11 -10.66
C LYS A 59 13.13 1.46 -11.35
N LYS A 60 12.90 2.53 -10.60
CA LYS A 60 12.79 3.90 -11.14
C LYS A 60 14.08 4.31 -11.87
N SER A 61 15.24 4.09 -11.25
CA SER A 61 16.54 4.40 -11.88
C SER A 61 16.84 3.60 -13.16
N LYS A 62 16.28 2.38 -13.31
CA LYS A 62 16.42 1.57 -14.53
C LYS A 62 15.51 2.07 -15.66
N ILE A 63 14.31 2.55 -15.34
CA ILE A 63 13.38 3.14 -16.31
C ILE A 63 13.95 4.45 -16.86
N GLU A 64 14.53 5.29 -15.99
CA GLU A 64 15.18 6.56 -16.38
C GLU A 64 16.43 6.36 -17.27
N LYS A 65 17.13 5.21 -17.14
CA LYS A 65 18.33 4.90 -17.94
C LYS A 65 18.05 4.25 -19.31
N ASN A 66 16.88 3.63 -19.49
CA ASN A 66 16.53 2.90 -20.71
C ASN A 66 15.56 3.67 -21.63
N GLY A 67 15.23 4.92 -21.27
CA GLY A 67 14.31 5.79 -22.01
C GLY A 67 15.02 6.85 -22.88
N ASN A 68 16.22 6.56 -23.39
CA ASN A 68 16.98 7.45 -24.29
C ASN A 68 17.48 6.67 -25.51
#